data_AF-A0A6V8PTZ3-F1
#
_entry.id   AF-A0A6V8PTZ3-F1
#
_cell.length_a   1.000
_cell.length_b   1.000
_cell.length_c   1.000
_cell.angle_alpha   90.00
_cell.angle_beta   90.00
_cell.angle_gamma   90.00
#
_symmetry.space_group_name_H-M   'P 1'
#
loop_
_entity.id
_entity.type
_entity.pdbx_description
1 polymer ?
#
loop_
_entity_poly.entity_id
_entity_poly.type
_entity_poly.pdbx_seq_one_letter_code
_entity_poly.pdbx_strand_id
1 'polypeptide(L)'
;YSTGLRIGEALSLTLADVNLLESLIMVRSGKFFKTRLVPIGPQLTETLRSYVQRRRKLPCPQGEDSAFFATRSGNALTYDQARKVFPILRKLAGIYREKEARYQPRVHDIRHTMAVHRLVAWYREGADVQRLLPLLSTYLGHLDIAGTQRYLSFIPELRDEACRRFEHYALREVEDED
;
A
#
# COMPACT_ATOMS: atom_id res chain seq x y z
N TYR A 1 2.19 4.48 1.07
CA TYR A 1 2.69 3.43 1.96
C TYR A 1 1.57 2.92 2.85
N SER A 2 1.04 3.72 3.77
CA SER A 2 0.10 3.26 4.83
C SER A 2 -1.20 2.59 4.37
N THR A 3 -1.63 2.83 3.13
CA THR A 3 -2.89 2.28 2.58
C THR A 3 -2.69 1.17 1.56
N GLY A 4 -1.45 0.95 1.12
CA GLY A 4 -1.17 0.02 0.03
C GLY A 4 -1.82 0.35 -1.31
N LEU A 5 -2.46 1.50 -1.53
CA LEU A 5 -3.14 1.78 -2.79
C LEU A 5 -2.18 1.73 -3.99
N ARG A 6 -2.70 1.31 -5.15
CA ARG A 6 -2.02 1.57 -6.42
C ARG A 6 -1.98 3.07 -6.64
N ILE A 7 -0.93 3.56 -7.30
CA ILE A 7 -0.84 5.00 -7.60
C ILE A 7 -2.02 5.50 -8.45
N GLY A 8 -2.51 4.68 -9.40
CA GLY A 8 -3.71 5.02 -10.17
C GLY A 8 -4.94 5.16 -9.27
N GLU A 9 -5.17 4.23 -8.35
CA GLU A 9 -6.27 4.30 -7.39
C GLU A 9 -6.18 5.57 -6.53
N ALA A 10 -4.99 5.89 -6.01
CA ALA A 10 -4.78 7.09 -5.20
C ALA A 10 -5.06 8.38 -5.99
N LEU A 11 -4.62 8.46 -7.25
CA LEU A 11 -4.83 9.63 -8.11
C LEU A 11 -6.27 9.77 -8.60
N SER A 12 -7.05 8.69 -8.61
CA SER A 12 -8.46 8.70 -8.99
C SER A 12 -9.42 9.05 -7.84
N LEU A 13 -8.93 9.17 -6.60
CA LEU A 13 -9.77 9.55 -5.46
C LEU A 13 -10.38 10.93 -5.65
N THR A 14 -11.66 11.06 -5.31
CA THR A 14 -12.34 12.35 -5.18
C THR A 14 -12.43 12.80 -3.72
N LEU A 15 -12.94 14.02 -3.48
CA LEU A 15 -13.21 14.49 -2.11
C LEU A 15 -14.26 13.61 -1.39
N ALA A 16 -15.27 13.11 -2.10
CA ALA A 16 -16.26 12.19 -1.53
C ALA A 16 -15.71 10.82 -1.17
N ASP A 17 -14.61 10.39 -1.79
CA ASP A 17 -14.01 9.08 -1.53
C ASP A 17 -13.20 9.05 -0.23
N VAL A 18 -12.91 10.20 0.39
CA VAL A 18 -12.02 10.29 1.56
C VAL A 18 -12.77 10.84 2.77
N ASN A 19 -13.23 9.95 3.63
CA ASN A 19 -13.88 10.31 4.88
C ASN A 19 -12.85 10.38 6.02
N LEU A 20 -12.40 11.60 6.34
CA LEU A 20 -11.42 11.86 7.39
C LEU A 20 -12.02 11.86 8.81
N LEU A 21 -13.35 11.84 8.95
CA LEU A 21 -14.01 11.68 10.25
C LEU A 21 -13.97 10.21 10.65
N GLU A 22 -14.38 9.33 9.72
CA GLU A 22 -14.39 7.87 9.92
C GLU A 22 -13.04 7.19 9.61
N SER A 23 -12.02 7.97 9.23
CA SER A 23 -10.70 7.47 8.84
C SER A 23 -10.79 6.35 7.79
N LEU A 24 -11.54 6.62 6.71
CA LEU A 24 -11.88 5.66 5.68
C LEU A 24 -11.67 6.22 4.28
N ILE A 25 -11.11 5.42 3.37
CA ILE A 25 -10.99 5.72 1.96
C ILE A 25 -11.82 4.71 1.16
N MET A 26 -12.72 5.19 0.32
CA MET A 26 -13.46 4.38 -0.63
C MET A 26 -12.72 4.35 -1.96
N VAL A 27 -12.16 3.18 -2.30
CA VAL A 27 -11.46 2.99 -3.58
C VAL A 27 -12.44 2.43 -4.58
N ARG A 28 -12.81 3.25 -5.57
CA ARG A 28 -13.62 2.82 -6.70
C ARG A 28 -12.71 2.15 -7.74
N SER A 29 -13.01 0.89 -8.08
CA SER A 29 -12.44 0.26 -9.28
C SER A 29 -13.37 0.55 -10.45
N GLY A 30 -12.83 0.74 -11.67
CA GLY A 30 -13.62 0.99 -12.89
C GLY A 30 -14.55 -0.17 -13.28
N LYS A 31 -14.94 -0.25 -14.57
CA LYS A 31 -15.79 -1.33 -15.10
C LYS A 31 -15.35 -2.68 -14.52
N PHE A 32 -16.30 -3.42 -13.92
CA PHE A 32 -16.17 -4.72 -13.23
C PHE A 32 -16.09 -4.76 -11.67
N PHE A 33 -16.56 -3.71 -10.98
CA PHE A 33 -17.18 -3.81 -9.64
C PHE A 33 -16.41 -4.57 -8.53
N LYS A 34 -15.32 -3.98 -8.02
CA LYS A 34 -14.94 -4.17 -6.61
C LYS A 34 -14.55 -2.83 -6.01
N THR A 35 -15.55 -2.12 -5.49
CA THR A 35 -15.31 -1.02 -4.54
C THR A 35 -14.83 -1.64 -3.24
N ARG A 36 -13.82 -1.04 -2.62
CA ARG A 36 -13.35 -1.48 -1.31
C ARG A 36 -13.15 -0.29 -0.39
N LEU A 37 -13.38 -0.54 0.88
CA LEU A 37 -13.12 0.41 1.95
C LEU A 37 -11.73 0.13 2.53
N VAL A 38 -10.92 1.17 2.64
CA VAL A 38 -9.55 1.11 3.11
C VAL A 38 -9.47 1.98 4.37
N PRO A 39 -9.47 1.38 5.57
CA PRO A 39 -9.26 2.13 6.80
C PRO A 39 -7.85 2.71 6.82
N ILE A 40 -7.73 3.91 7.41
CA ILE A 40 -6.47 4.64 7.53
C ILE A 40 -6.16 4.93 9.00
N GLY A 41 -4.88 4.84 9.37
CA GLY A 41 -4.43 5.12 10.73
C GLY A 41 -4.41 6.62 11.06
N PRO A 42 -4.38 6.99 12.35
CA PRO A 42 -4.52 8.37 12.82
C PRO A 42 -3.45 9.32 12.23
N GLN A 43 -2.21 8.85 12.09
CA GLN A 43 -1.13 9.65 11.51
C GLN A 43 -1.39 10.01 10.03
N LEU A 44 -1.94 9.07 9.26
CA LEU A 44 -2.31 9.34 7.87
C LEU A 44 -3.53 10.27 7.82
N THR A 45 -4.53 10.03 8.66
CA THR A 45 -5.72 10.89 8.77
C THR A 45 -5.33 12.34 9.01
N GLU A 46 -4.42 12.60 9.95
CA GLU A 46 -3.95 13.96 10.24
C GLU A 46 -3.15 14.56 9.07
N THR A 47 -2.29 13.76 8.45
CA THR A 47 -1.54 14.18 7.25
C THR A 47 -2.49 14.59 6.12
N LEU A 48 -3.55 13.82 5.88
CA LEU A 48 -4.55 14.11 4.85
C LEU A 48 -5.42 15.32 5.23
N ARG A 49 -5.76 15.51 6.51
CA ARG A 49 -6.47 16.71 7.01
C ARG A 49 -5.66 17.97 6.74
N SER A 50 -4.38 17.96 7.10
CA SER A 50 -3.43 19.04 6.81
C SER A 50 -3.25 19.27 5.29
N TYR A 51 -3.34 18.22 4.47
CA TYR A 51 -3.35 18.35 3.02
C TYR A 51 -4.62 19.05 2.50
N VAL A 52 -5.81 18.63 2.95
CA VAL A 52 -7.10 19.22 2.54
C VAL A 52 -7.17 20.70 2.92
N GLN A 53 -6.69 21.08 4.10
CA GLN A 53 -6.62 22.50 4.50
C GLN A 53 -5.75 23.34 3.57
N ARG A 54 -4.60 22.80 3.11
CA ARG A 54 -3.75 23.47 2.11
C ARG A 54 -4.42 23.52 0.74
N ARG A 55 -5.07 22.42 0.33
CA ARG A 55 -5.81 22.33 -0.93
C ARG A 55 -6.94 23.36 -1.04
N ARG A 56 -7.64 23.64 0.06
CA ARG A 56 -8.69 24.68 0.12
C ARG A 56 -8.20 26.10 -0.17
N LYS A 57 -6.89 26.36 -0.01
CA LYS A 57 -6.26 27.65 -0.31
C LYS A 57 -5.79 27.77 -1.76
N LEU A 58 -5.88 26.70 -2.54
CA LEU A 58 -5.52 26.66 -3.95
C LEU A 58 -6.77 26.89 -4.81
N PRO A 59 -6.61 27.29 -6.09
CA PRO A 59 -7.73 27.43 -7.03
C PRO A 59 -8.27 26.05 -7.49
N CYS A 60 -8.52 25.14 -6.55
CA CYS A 60 -9.07 23.81 -6.81
C CYS A 60 -10.60 23.84 -6.67
N PRO A 61 -11.34 23.10 -7.50
CA PRO A 61 -12.75 22.78 -7.25
C PRO A 61 -12.92 22.10 -5.88
N GLN A 62 -14.00 22.44 -5.16
CA GLN A 62 -14.30 21.91 -3.81
C GLN A 62 -15.51 20.97 -3.77
N GLY A 63 -16.17 20.73 -4.92
CA GLY A 63 -17.29 19.79 -5.00
C GLY A 63 -16.84 18.36 -4.71
N GLU A 64 -17.78 17.51 -4.31
CA GLU A 64 -17.55 16.12 -3.91
C GLU A 64 -16.79 15.28 -4.96
N ASP A 65 -17.08 15.50 -6.25
CA ASP A 65 -16.42 14.80 -7.37
C ASP A 65 -15.06 15.39 -7.76
N SER A 66 -14.61 16.44 -7.07
CA SER A 66 -13.31 17.06 -7.35
C SER A 66 -12.18 16.11 -6.97
N ALA A 67 -11.14 16.05 -7.81
CA ALA A 67 -9.95 15.24 -7.53
C ALA A 67 -9.37 15.58 -6.16
N PHE A 68 -9.13 14.54 -5.34
CA PHE A 68 -8.58 14.69 -4.01
C PHE A 68 -7.16 15.25 -4.10
N PHE A 69 -6.29 14.61 -4.88
CA PHE A 69 -4.93 15.10 -5.12
C PHE A 69 -4.88 16.06 -6.31
N ALA A 70 -4.48 17.30 -6.04
CA ALA A 70 -4.35 18.35 -7.03
C ALA A 70 -2.96 19.00 -7.04
N THR A 71 -2.60 19.58 -8.19
CA THR A 71 -1.44 20.45 -8.35
C THR A 71 -1.71 21.82 -7.73
N ARG A 72 -0.65 22.64 -7.60
CA ARG A 72 -0.77 24.03 -7.14
C ARG A 72 -1.66 24.90 -8.04
N SER A 73 -1.84 24.51 -9.29
CA SER A 73 -2.66 25.24 -10.27
C SER A 73 -4.13 24.82 -10.26
N GLY A 74 -4.57 23.93 -9.36
CA GLY A 74 -5.97 23.52 -9.27
C GLY A 74 -6.35 22.25 -10.04
N ASN A 75 -5.42 21.71 -10.84
CA ASN A 75 -5.68 20.55 -11.70
C ASN A 75 -5.46 19.23 -10.94
N ALA A 76 -6.17 18.17 -11.33
CA ALA A 76 -5.92 16.83 -10.83
C ALA A 76 -4.45 16.42 -11.06
N LEU A 77 -3.82 15.82 -10.05
CA LEU A 77 -2.46 15.30 -10.17
C LEU A 77 -2.46 14.10 -11.12
N THR A 78 -1.64 14.16 -12.17
CA THR A 78 -1.59 13.09 -13.17
C THR A 78 -0.57 12.01 -12.82
N TYR A 79 -0.74 10.83 -13.41
CA TYR A 79 0.23 9.73 -13.25
C TYR A 79 1.63 10.13 -13.73
N ASP A 80 1.73 10.83 -14.86
CA ASP A 80 3.02 11.27 -15.39
C ASP A 80 3.72 12.28 -14.46
N GLN A 81 2.96 13.21 -13.87
CA GLN A 81 3.48 14.12 -12.85
C GLN A 81 4.01 13.36 -11.63
N ALA A 82 3.22 12.43 -11.08
CA ALA A 82 3.66 11.59 -9.96
C ALA A 82 4.92 10.77 -10.31
N ARG A 83 4.97 10.21 -11.52
CA ARG A 83 6.12 9.44 -12.03
C ARG A 83 7.39 10.29 -12.14
N LYS A 84 7.28 11.56 -12.54
CA LYS A 84 8.41 12.50 -12.65
C LYS A 84 8.88 13.02 -11.30
N VAL A 85 7.94 13.27 -10.37
CA VAL A 85 8.25 13.77 -9.02
C VAL A 85 8.90 12.71 -8.16
N PHE A 86 8.50 11.44 -8.29
CA PHE A 86 8.96 10.38 -7.41
C PHE A 86 10.51 10.19 -7.40
N PRO A 87 11.22 10.12 -8.55
CA PRO A 87 12.68 10.06 -8.57
C PRO A 87 13.35 11.24 -7.87
N ILE A 88 12.74 12.43 -7.90
CA ILE A 88 13.26 13.63 -7.23
C ILE A 88 13.15 13.45 -5.71
N LEU A 89 11.95 13.10 -5.22
CA LEU A 89 11.72 12.84 -3.78
C LEU A 89 12.62 11.73 -3.26
N ARG A 90 12.78 10.66 -4.03
CA ARG A 90 13.67 9.54 -3.71
C ARG A 90 15.12 9.99 -3.54
N LYS A 91 15.62 10.81 -4.48
CA LYS A 91 16.99 11.35 -4.42
C LYS A 91 17.19 12.26 -3.22
N LEU A 92 16.22 13.12 -2.93
CA LEU A 92 16.23 14.01 -1.76
C LEU A 92 16.22 13.24 -0.44
N ALA A 93 15.52 12.11 -0.39
CA ALA A 93 15.50 11.23 0.76
C ALA A 93 16.75 10.34 0.90
N GLY A 94 17.72 10.44 -0.01
CA GLY A 94 18.92 9.60 0.02
C GLY A 94 18.68 8.12 -0.29
N ILE A 95 17.53 7.76 -0.88
CA ILE A 95 17.13 6.37 -1.08
C ILE A 95 17.67 5.86 -2.42
N TYR A 96 18.66 4.98 -2.40
CA TYR A 96 19.22 4.36 -3.59
C TYR A 96 19.30 2.85 -3.43
N ARG A 97 19.23 2.13 -4.57
CA ARG A 97 19.74 0.76 -4.64
C ARG A 97 21.20 0.79 -5.05
N GLU A 98 21.92 -0.27 -4.69
CA GLU A 98 23.31 -0.53 -5.08
C GLU A 98 23.50 -0.45 -6.60
N LYS A 99 24.75 -0.24 -7.04
CA LYS A 99 25.08 0.10 -8.44
C LYS A 99 24.72 -1.02 -9.40
N GLU A 100 24.76 -2.26 -8.91
CA GLU A 100 24.50 -3.50 -9.64
C GLU A 100 23.00 -3.76 -9.82
N ALA A 101 22.15 -3.02 -9.10
CA ALA A 101 20.71 -3.18 -9.20
C ALA A 101 20.20 -2.68 -10.56
N ARG A 102 19.53 -3.57 -11.29
CA ARG A 102 18.94 -3.32 -12.62
C ARG A 102 18.06 -2.05 -12.69
N TYR A 103 17.34 -1.74 -11.61
CA TYR A 103 16.49 -0.55 -11.52
C TYR A 103 16.54 0.05 -10.12
N GLN A 104 16.52 1.38 -10.05
CA GLN A 104 16.30 2.14 -8.82
C GLN A 104 14.85 1.99 -8.32
N PRO A 105 14.57 2.25 -7.03
CA PRO A 105 13.21 2.18 -6.50
C PRO A 105 12.21 3.02 -7.29
N ARG A 106 11.00 2.50 -7.45
CA ARG A 106 9.88 3.07 -8.22
C ARG A 106 8.68 3.29 -7.31
N VAL A 107 7.72 4.10 -7.75
CA VAL A 107 6.55 4.48 -6.93
C VAL A 107 5.73 3.27 -6.49
N HIS A 108 5.57 2.27 -7.35
CA HIS A 108 4.83 1.05 -7.01
C HIS A 108 5.60 0.15 -6.02
N ASP A 109 6.93 0.28 -5.93
CA ASP A 109 7.71 -0.49 -4.97
C ASP A 109 7.30 -0.10 -3.53
N ILE A 110 6.79 1.12 -3.28
CA ILE A 110 6.21 1.50 -1.96
C ILE A 110 5.07 0.56 -1.55
N ARG A 111 4.19 0.20 -2.50
CA ARG A 111 3.08 -0.72 -2.23
C ARG A 111 3.61 -2.12 -1.96
N HIS A 112 4.60 -2.56 -2.73
CA HIS A 112 5.25 -3.86 -2.50
C HIS A 112 5.86 -3.91 -1.10
N THR A 113 6.64 -2.89 -0.71
CA THR A 113 7.26 -2.80 0.62
C THR A 113 6.22 -2.85 1.74
N MET A 114 5.09 -2.14 1.61
CA MET A 114 4.02 -2.23 2.62
C MET A 114 3.50 -3.66 2.77
N ALA A 115 3.16 -4.32 1.65
CA ALA A 115 2.62 -5.68 1.68
C ALA A 115 3.61 -6.66 2.33
N VAL A 116 4.90 -6.54 1.99
CA VAL A 116 5.97 -7.35 2.59
C VAL A 116 6.09 -7.09 4.08
N HIS A 117 6.13 -5.83 4.52
CA HIS A 117 6.22 -5.50 5.95
C HIS A 117 5.03 -6.04 6.74
N ARG A 118 3.81 -6.01 6.18
CA ARG A 118 2.64 -6.59 6.83
C ARG A 118 2.75 -8.11 6.96
N LEU A 119 3.20 -8.80 5.90
CA LEU A 119 3.41 -10.24 5.93
C LEU A 119 4.49 -10.62 6.96
N VAL A 120 5.64 -9.95 6.95
CA VAL A 120 6.72 -10.17 7.93
C VAL A 120 6.22 -9.99 9.35
N ALA A 121 5.45 -8.93 9.59
CA ALA A 121 4.87 -8.68 10.91
C ALA A 121 3.89 -9.80 11.34
N TRP A 122 3.01 -10.29 10.45
CA TRP A 122 2.12 -11.41 10.77
C TRP A 122 2.87 -12.71 11.08
N TYR A 123 3.96 -12.98 10.36
CA TYR A 123 4.79 -14.13 10.69
C TYR A 123 5.40 -14.01 12.09
N ARG A 124 5.99 -12.84 12.41
CA ARG A 124 6.59 -12.56 13.72
C ARG A 124 5.58 -12.59 14.87
N GLU A 125 4.33 -12.19 14.59
CA GLU A 125 3.20 -12.25 15.52
C GLU A 125 2.64 -13.67 15.68
N GLY A 126 3.13 -14.67 14.93
CA GLY A 126 2.60 -16.03 14.99
C GLY A 126 1.19 -16.16 14.38
N ALA A 127 0.75 -15.21 13.55
CA ALA A 127 -0.57 -15.24 12.92
C ALA A 127 -0.64 -16.23 11.75
N ASP A 128 -1.81 -16.85 11.50
CA ASP A 128 -2.02 -17.74 10.36
C ASP A 128 -2.01 -16.94 9.05
N VAL A 129 -0.84 -16.85 8.42
CA VAL A 129 -0.63 -16.08 7.19
C VAL A 129 -1.47 -16.64 6.05
N GLN A 130 -1.66 -17.96 5.96
CA GLN A 130 -2.45 -18.57 4.88
C GLN A 130 -3.91 -18.13 4.96
N ARG A 131 -4.47 -18.06 6.17
CA ARG A 131 -5.81 -17.54 6.41
C ARG A 131 -5.93 -16.03 6.18
N LEU A 132 -4.87 -15.26 6.44
CA LEU A 132 -4.87 -13.79 6.31
C LEU A 132 -4.54 -13.28 4.89
N LEU A 133 -3.89 -14.08 4.06
CA LEU A 133 -3.53 -13.74 2.68
C LEU A 133 -4.73 -13.30 1.82
N PRO A 134 -5.91 -13.98 1.85
CA PRO A 134 -7.09 -13.52 1.12
C PRO A 134 -7.59 -12.14 1.56
N LEU A 135 -7.50 -11.84 2.86
CA LEU A 135 -7.87 -10.53 3.41
C LEU A 135 -6.91 -9.45 2.91
N LEU A 136 -5.60 -9.71 2.95
CA LEU A 136 -4.60 -8.79 2.39
C LEU A 136 -4.80 -8.59 0.88
N SER A 137 -5.09 -9.66 0.16
CA SER A 137 -5.37 -9.63 -1.28
C SER A 137 -6.55 -8.70 -1.59
N THR A 138 -7.62 -8.80 -0.80
CA THR A 138 -8.81 -7.95 -0.90
C THR A 138 -8.49 -6.50 -0.57
N TYR A 139 -7.76 -6.26 0.52
CA TYR A 139 -7.31 -4.92 0.93
C TYR A 139 -6.45 -4.24 -0.15
N LEU A 140 -5.55 -5.01 -0.77
CA LEU A 140 -4.73 -4.57 -1.88
C LEU A 140 -5.54 -4.42 -3.17
N GLY A 141 -6.71 -5.05 -3.30
CA GLY A 141 -7.51 -5.04 -4.52
C GLY A 141 -6.85 -5.87 -5.63
N HIS A 142 -6.27 -7.01 -5.30
CA HIS A 142 -5.86 -8.00 -6.28
C HIS A 142 -7.08 -8.80 -6.76
N LEU A 143 -7.19 -9.02 -8.07
CA LEU A 143 -8.27 -9.85 -8.65
C LEU A 143 -8.08 -11.33 -8.33
N ASP A 144 -6.84 -11.75 -8.11
CA ASP A 144 -6.43 -13.11 -7.77
C ASP A 144 -5.35 -13.07 -6.66
N ILE A 145 -5.42 -14.04 -5.74
CA ILE A 145 -4.50 -14.25 -4.62
C ILE A 145 -3.07 -14.50 -5.12
N ALA A 146 -2.87 -14.99 -6.34
CA ALA A 146 -1.55 -15.18 -6.95
C ALA A 146 -0.69 -13.90 -6.97
N GLY A 147 -1.33 -12.72 -7.05
CA GLY A 147 -0.63 -11.43 -6.95
C GLY A 147 -0.03 -11.18 -5.56
N THR A 148 -0.67 -11.71 -4.52
CA THR A 148 -0.25 -11.62 -3.12
C THR A 148 0.71 -12.76 -2.74
N GLN A 149 0.50 -13.97 -3.26
CA GLN A 149 1.42 -15.10 -3.07
C GLN A 149 2.81 -14.83 -3.63
N ARG A 150 2.92 -14.04 -4.71
CA ARG A 150 4.21 -13.57 -5.21
C ARG A 150 5.07 -12.85 -4.16
N TYR A 151 4.48 -12.27 -3.11
CA TYR A 151 5.29 -11.69 -2.03
C TYR A 151 6.04 -12.75 -1.22
N LEU A 152 5.44 -13.93 -1.01
CA LEU A 152 6.03 -15.00 -0.20
C LEU A 152 7.22 -15.66 -0.89
N SER A 153 7.17 -15.80 -2.22
CA SER A 153 8.17 -16.56 -2.97
C SER A 153 9.44 -15.78 -3.33
N PHE A 154 9.39 -14.44 -3.33
CA PHE A 154 10.46 -13.60 -3.90
C PHE A 154 11.25 -12.77 -2.88
N ILE A 155 10.89 -12.80 -1.60
CA ILE A 155 11.51 -11.97 -0.57
C ILE A 155 12.27 -12.89 0.40
N PRO A 156 13.62 -12.82 0.45
CA PRO A 156 14.44 -13.66 1.33
C PRO A 156 13.98 -13.59 2.79
N GLU A 157 13.66 -12.40 3.30
CA GLU A 157 13.22 -12.25 4.70
C GLU A 157 11.91 -13.00 4.98
N LEU A 158 10.98 -13.05 4.01
CA LEU A 158 9.74 -13.82 4.16
C LEU A 158 9.98 -15.32 4.05
N ARG A 159 10.90 -15.73 3.17
CA ARG A 159 11.31 -17.13 3.04
C ARG A 159 11.95 -17.63 4.33
N ASP A 160 12.89 -16.87 4.89
CA ASP A 160 13.62 -17.27 6.09
C ASP A 160 12.69 -17.36 7.31
N GLU A 161 11.68 -16.49 7.37
CA GLU A 161 10.64 -16.55 8.39
C GLU A 161 9.66 -17.72 8.19
N ALA A 162 9.31 -18.05 6.94
CA ALA A 162 8.52 -19.24 6.61
C ALA A 162 9.28 -20.53 6.95
N CYS A 163 10.58 -20.59 6.66
CA CYS A 163 11.46 -21.71 7.02
C CYS A 163 11.51 -21.92 8.53
N ARG A 164 11.77 -20.87 9.33
CA ARG A 164 11.77 -20.94 10.80
C ARG A 164 10.45 -21.49 11.35
N ARG A 165 9.33 -21.12 10.75
CA ARG A 165 8.01 -21.65 11.13
C ARG A 165 7.84 -23.13 10.82
N PHE A 166 8.32 -23.56 9.65
CA PHE A 166 8.28 -24.96 9.25
C PHE A 166 9.17 -25.81 10.16
N GLU A 167 10.37 -25.34 10.50
CA GLU A 167 11.26 -25.99 11.46
C GLU A 167 10.57 -26.19 12.82
N HIS A 168 9.91 -25.16 13.35
CA HIS A 168 9.18 -25.27 14.62
C HIS A 168 7.98 -26.23 14.55
N TYR A 169 7.27 -26.29 13.42
CA TYR A 169 6.20 -27.27 13.22
C TYR A 169 6.76 -28.70 13.19
N ALA A 170 7.77 -28.94 12.35
CA ALA A 170 8.37 -30.25 12.16
C ALA A 170 8.98 -30.79 13.46
N LEU A 171 9.63 -29.93 14.26
CA LEU A 171 10.22 -30.33 15.54
C LEU A 171 9.18 -30.64 16.63
N ARG A 172 7.99 -30.04 16.60
CA ARG A 172 6.91 -30.37 17.55
C ARG A 172 6.28 -31.74 17.28
N GLU A 173 6.21 -32.17 16.02
CA GLU A 173 5.74 -33.53 15.70
C GLU A 173 6.70 -34.62 16.18
N VAL A 174 8.00 -34.32 16.35
CA VAL A 174 8.99 -35.28 16.88
C VAL A 174 8.91 -35.43 18.40
N GLU A 175 8.56 -34.37 19.14
CA GLU A 175 8.44 -34.41 20.61
C GLU A 175 7.12 -35.05 21.10
N ASP A 176 6.07 -35.06 20.27
CA ASP A 176 4.77 -35.66 20.61
C ASP A 176 4.70 -37.18 20.26
N GLU A 177 5.76 -37.77 19.69
CA GLU A 177 5.87 -39.21 19.35
C GLU A 177 6.72 -40.04 20.34
N ASP A 178 7.33 -39.42 21.37
CA ASP A 178 8.15 -40.08 22.41
C ASP A 178 7.42 -40.28 23.76
#